data_AF-A0A7J4IJV3-F1
#
_entry.id   AF-A0A7J4IJV3-F1
#
_cell.length_a   1.000
_cell.length_b   1.000
_cell.length_c   1.000
_cell.angle_alpha   90.00
_cell.angle_beta   90.00
_cell.angle_gamma   90.00
#
_symmetry.space_group_name_H-M   'P 1'
#
loop_
_entity.id
_entity.type
_entity.pdbx_description
1 polymer ?
#
loop_
_entity_poly.entity_id
_entity_poly.type
_entity_poly.pdbx_seq_one_letter_code
_entity_poly.pdbx_strand_id
1 'polypeptide(L)'
;MIERKFVAEKKKEFQVHEYIGEFLDNVGYSKTKLVKTPLGEKVVIFASRPGLIVGRKGANIKQLTKSVKGRFNLDNPEIEIAEVPNPSLDADIIAEKIASYLERFGTQKFKAIGHKIMTEVMGAGALGIEIKISGKVPSSRAKTWRFYQGYLKKSGDVSVSGVRRSHKQAQLKTGIVGIQVRIMPPDTKLPDDISVLSAEQEAAQKPAEESRAAEAEAAAKDAEEKKQDEKKPKRKRSPSKKAAKPAKAKEPGQEAQPDTEGGQQKEQPKEEVKTHENEGTEGNEQ
;
A
#
# COMPACT_ATOMS: atom_id res chain seq x y z
N MET A 1 20.32 -25.15 -19.57
CA MET A 1 19.05 -24.76 -20.26
C MET A 1 18.15 -23.93 -19.35
N ILE A 2 17.99 -24.31 -18.07
CA ILE A 2 17.16 -23.59 -17.09
C ILE A 2 17.49 -22.09 -17.04
N GLU A 3 18.78 -21.71 -17.02
CA GLU A 3 19.18 -20.29 -16.94
C GLU A 3 18.63 -19.46 -18.12
N ARG A 4 18.63 -20.03 -19.34
CA ARG A 4 18.09 -19.33 -20.52
C ARG A 4 16.59 -19.07 -20.40
N LYS A 5 15.82 -19.93 -19.72
CA LYS A 5 14.40 -19.69 -19.43
C LYS A 5 14.26 -18.57 -18.39
N PHE A 6 14.97 -18.67 -17.27
CA PHE A 6 14.95 -17.65 -16.21
C PHE A 6 15.34 -16.25 -16.71
N VAL A 7 16.40 -16.14 -17.51
CA VAL A 7 16.84 -14.87 -18.13
C VAL A 7 15.80 -14.34 -19.13
N ALA A 8 15.16 -15.20 -19.93
CA ALA A 8 14.09 -14.79 -20.83
C ALA A 8 12.85 -14.28 -20.07
N GLU A 9 12.47 -14.94 -18.98
CA GLU A 9 11.35 -14.53 -18.12
C GLU A 9 11.63 -13.20 -17.41
N LYS A 10 12.83 -13.02 -16.83
CA LYS A 10 13.23 -11.76 -16.20
C LYS A 10 13.37 -10.62 -17.22
N LYS A 11 13.78 -10.92 -18.46
CA LYS A 11 13.75 -9.95 -19.56
C LYS A 11 12.31 -9.55 -19.93
N LYS A 12 11.35 -10.50 -19.98
CA LYS A 12 9.93 -10.20 -20.22
C LYS A 12 9.36 -9.32 -19.11
N GLU A 13 9.63 -9.65 -17.85
CA GLU A 13 9.21 -8.87 -16.68
C GLU A 13 9.78 -7.45 -16.69
N PHE A 14 11.08 -7.28 -16.96
CA PHE A 14 11.70 -5.95 -17.08
C PHE A 14 11.12 -5.13 -18.25
N GLN A 15 10.88 -5.74 -19.41
CA GLN A 15 10.30 -5.03 -20.55
C GLN A 15 8.85 -4.58 -20.29
N VAL A 16 8.06 -5.37 -19.54
CA VAL A 16 6.73 -4.99 -19.07
C VAL A 16 6.81 -3.87 -18.04
N HIS A 17 7.77 -3.92 -17.11
CA HIS A 17 8.01 -2.89 -16.10
C HIS A 17 8.31 -1.52 -16.73
N GLU A 18 9.30 -1.46 -17.65
CA GLU A 18 9.67 -0.21 -18.34
C GLU A 18 8.48 0.37 -19.09
N TYR A 19 7.75 -0.44 -19.86
CA TYR A 19 6.62 0.05 -20.64
C TYR A 19 5.45 0.58 -19.79
N ILE A 20 5.18 -0.04 -18.64
CA ILE A 20 4.16 0.45 -17.71
C ILE A 20 4.62 1.75 -17.04
N GLY A 21 5.91 1.88 -16.71
CA GLY A 21 6.51 3.13 -16.21
C GLY A 21 6.52 4.28 -17.23
N GLU A 22 6.67 3.98 -18.52
CA GLU A 22 6.49 4.95 -19.63
C GLU A 22 5.01 5.34 -19.81
N PHE A 23 4.10 4.38 -19.74
CA PHE A 23 2.68 4.59 -20.06
C PHE A 23 1.88 5.25 -18.92
N LEU A 24 2.27 5.03 -17.66
CA LEU A 24 1.60 5.57 -16.46
C LEU A 24 2.30 6.78 -15.86
N ASP A 25 3.06 7.52 -16.67
CA ASP A 25 3.70 8.75 -16.25
C ASP A 25 2.68 9.80 -15.76
N ASN A 26 3.06 10.60 -14.76
CA ASN A 26 2.19 11.51 -13.99
C ASN A 26 1.09 10.83 -13.14
N VAL A 27 1.07 9.50 -12.95
CA VAL A 27 0.12 8.78 -12.07
C VAL A 27 0.68 8.41 -10.70
N GLY A 28 1.99 8.51 -10.48
CA GLY A 28 2.67 8.06 -9.26
C GLY A 28 2.86 6.56 -9.29
N TYR A 29 3.64 6.08 -10.26
CA TYR A 29 4.00 4.68 -10.42
C TYR A 29 5.20 4.31 -9.53
N SER A 30 5.14 3.14 -8.88
CA SER A 30 6.23 2.60 -8.04
C SER A 30 6.87 1.37 -8.69
N LYS A 31 6.09 0.30 -8.90
CA LYS A 31 6.60 -0.99 -9.37
C LYS A 31 5.51 -1.83 -10.02
N THR A 32 5.95 -2.79 -10.84
CA THR A 32 5.10 -3.87 -11.39
C THR A 32 5.64 -5.21 -10.91
N LYS A 33 4.74 -6.16 -10.61
CA LYS A 33 5.07 -7.57 -10.37
C LYS A 33 4.33 -8.45 -11.39
N LEU A 34 5.07 -9.29 -12.12
CA LEU A 34 4.49 -10.29 -13.02
C LEU A 34 4.30 -11.62 -12.27
N VAL A 35 3.07 -12.13 -12.24
CA VAL A 35 2.72 -13.40 -11.57
C VAL A 35 2.08 -14.33 -12.60
N LYS A 36 2.74 -15.45 -12.89
CA LYS A 36 2.17 -16.48 -13.76
C LYS A 36 1.15 -17.33 -13.01
N THR A 37 -0.04 -17.47 -13.56
CA THR A 37 -1.08 -18.41 -13.09
C THR A 37 -1.34 -19.46 -14.17
N PRO A 38 -1.97 -20.61 -13.85
CA PRO A 38 -2.36 -21.60 -14.86
C PRO A 38 -3.37 -21.08 -15.90
N LEU A 39 -4.04 -19.95 -15.64
CA LEU A 39 -5.09 -19.36 -16.48
C LEU A 39 -4.61 -18.13 -17.29
N GLY A 40 -3.39 -17.64 -17.02
CA GLY A 40 -2.84 -16.44 -17.65
C GLY A 40 -1.78 -15.72 -16.80
N GLU A 41 -1.17 -14.67 -17.36
CA GLU A 41 -0.17 -13.84 -16.70
C GLU A 41 -0.83 -12.64 -16.00
N LYS A 42 -0.85 -12.65 -14.66
CA LYS A 42 -1.40 -11.55 -13.84
C LYS A 42 -0.33 -10.49 -13.61
N VAL A 43 -0.66 -9.23 -13.91
CA VAL A 43 0.22 -8.07 -13.79
C VAL A 43 -0.28 -7.19 -12.64
N VAL A 44 0.45 -7.16 -11.53
CA VAL A 44 0.11 -6.35 -10.36
C VAL A 44 0.90 -5.04 -10.40
N ILE A 45 0.20 -3.93 -10.62
CA ILE A 45 0.75 -2.57 -10.73
C ILE A 45 0.56 -1.85 -9.38
N PHE A 46 1.63 -1.33 -8.80
CA PHE A 46 1.60 -0.56 -7.56
C PHE A 46 1.72 0.94 -7.85
N ALA A 47 0.75 1.72 -7.39
CA ALA A 47 0.70 3.17 -7.63
C ALA A 47 0.08 3.97 -6.47
N SER A 48 0.30 5.28 -6.48
CA SER A 48 -0.27 6.24 -5.52
C SER A 48 -1.69 6.70 -5.85
N ARG A 49 -2.14 6.58 -7.12
CA ARG A 49 -3.45 7.13 -7.58
C ARG A 49 -4.18 6.13 -8.49
N PRO A 50 -4.68 4.99 -7.95
CA PRO A 50 -5.24 3.89 -8.74
C PRO A 50 -6.38 4.32 -9.68
N GLY A 51 -7.23 5.27 -9.27
CA GLY A 51 -8.36 5.75 -10.09
C GLY A 51 -7.97 6.39 -11.44
N LEU A 52 -6.75 6.94 -11.56
CA LEU A 52 -6.25 7.49 -12.82
C LEU A 52 -5.79 6.39 -13.80
N ILE A 53 -5.30 5.25 -13.28
CA ILE A 53 -4.94 4.08 -14.10
C ILE A 53 -6.19 3.45 -14.72
N VAL A 54 -7.28 3.33 -13.95
CA VAL A 54 -8.58 2.86 -14.46
C VAL A 54 -9.13 3.83 -15.51
N GLY A 55 -9.13 5.12 -15.19
CA GLY A 55 -9.62 6.18 -16.08
C GLY A 55 -11.15 6.16 -16.29
N ARG A 56 -11.64 7.10 -17.11
CA ARG A 56 -13.08 7.27 -17.36
C ARG A 56 -13.69 5.98 -17.94
N LYS A 57 -14.71 5.41 -17.28
CA LYS A 57 -15.39 4.15 -17.65
C LYS A 57 -14.46 2.95 -17.88
N GLY A 58 -13.29 2.93 -17.24
CA GLY A 58 -12.29 1.87 -17.43
C GLY A 58 -11.60 1.88 -18.81
N ALA A 59 -11.63 3.00 -19.54
CA ALA A 59 -11.05 3.08 -20.88
C ALA A 59 -9.52 2.92 -20.87
N ASN A 60 -8.84 3.52 -19.89
CA ASN A 60 -7.37 3.53 -19.85
C ASN A 60 -6.81 2.14 -19.51
N ILE A 61 -7.37 1.45 -18.51
CA ILE A 61 -7.00 0.06 -18.19
C ILE A 61 -7.27 -0.89 -19.38
N LYS A 62 -8.40 -0.76 -20.08
CA LYS A 62 -8.69 -1.57 -21.29
C LYS A 62 -7.68 -1.32 -22.42
N GLN A 63 -7.25 -0.07 -22.61
CA GLN A 63 -6.19 0.27 -23.56
C GLN A 63 -4.85 -0.34 -23.14
N LEU A 64 -4.48 -0.23 -21.86
CA LEU A 64 -3.25 -0.81 -21.31
C LEU A 64 -3.22 -2.35 -21.48
N THR A 65 -4.29 -3.07 -21.12
CA THR A 65 -4.40 -4.53 -21.32
C THR A 65 -4.22 -4.90 -22.79
N LYS A 66 -4.85 -4.16 -23.73
CA LYS A 66 -4.71 -4.42 -25.17
C LYS A 66 -3.27 -4.18 -25.65
N SER A 67 -2.64 -3.09 -25.24
CA SER A 67 -1.26 -2.77 -25.62
C SER A 67 -0.24 -3.75 -25.04
N VAL A 68 -0.37 -4.11 -23.76
CA VAL A 68 0.50 -5.09 -23.09
C VAL A 68 0.37 -6.46 -23.74
N LYS A 69 -0.87 -6.92 -24.03
CA LYS A 69 -1.12 -8.17 -24.75
C LYS A 69 -0.43 -8.18 -26.12
N GLY A 70 -0.61 -7.12 -26.91
CA GLY A 70 -0.06 -7.03 -28.27
C GLY A 70 1.45 -6.78 -28.37
N ARG A 71 2.06 -6.07 -27.40
CA ARG A 71 3.50 -5.75 -27.42
C ARG A 71 4.38 -6.89 -26.88
N PHE A 72 3.87 -7.69 -25.95
CA PHE A 72 4.67 -8.70 -25.23
C PHE A 72 4.18 -10.13 -25.37
N ASN A 73 3.09 -10.37 -26.11
CA ASN A 73 2.42 -11.67 -26.22
C ASN A 73 2.26 -12.30 -24.82
N LEU A 74 1.51 -11.61 -23.96
CA LEU A 74 1.11 -12.16 -22.66
C LEU A 74 -0.07 -13.12 -22.88
N ASP A 75 0.01 -14.30 -22.28
CA ASP A 75 -1.08 -15.26 -22.28
C ASP A 75 -2.17 -14.77 -21.32
N ASN A 76 -3.34 -14.43 -21.87
CA ASN A 76 -4.53 -13.95 -21.15
C ASN A 76 -4.23 -12.95 -20.00
N PRO A 77 -3.72 -11.74 -20.30
CA PRO A 77 -3.21 -10.83 -19.27
C PRO A 77 -4.32 -10.17 -18.45
N GLU A 78 -4.29 -10.42 -17.15
CA GLU A 78 -5.13 -9.73 -16.16
C GLU A 78 -4.31 -8.61 -15.49
N ILE A 79 -4.85 -7.40 -15.42
CA ILE A 79 -4.19 -6.27 -14.75
C ILE A 79 -4.90 -5.96 -13.44
N GLU A 80 -4.17 -6.12 -12.34
CA GLU A 80 -4.58 -5.76 -10.99
C GLU A 80 -3.84 -4.50 -10.55
N ILE A 81 -4.53 -3.59 -9.87
CA ILE A 81 -3.96 -2.33 -9.39
C ILE A 81 -3.98 -2.36 -7.86
N ALA A 82 -2.81 -2.24 -7.25
CA ALA A 82 -2.61 -2.14 -5.82
C ALA A 82 -2.17 -0.72 -5.45
N GLU A 83 -2.61 -0.24 -4.29
CA GLU A 83 -2.19 1.05 -3.75
C GLU A 83 -0.88 0.93 -2.97
N VAL A 84 -0.02 1.96 -3.04
CA VAL A 84 1.20 2.06 -2.22
C VAL A 84 0.82 2.67 -0.88
N PRO A 85 1.04 1.99 0.27
CA PRO A 85 0.49 2.43 1.56
C PRO A 85 1.09 3.75 2.08
N ASN A 86 2.36 4.04 1.76
CA ASN A 86 3.02 5.30 2.10
C ASN A 86 3.74 5.86 0.85
N PRO A 87 3.04 6.57 -0.06
CA PRO A 87 3.62 7.07 -1.31
C PRO A 87 4.84 7.98 -1.11
N SER A 88 4.89 8.74 -0.02
CA SER A 88 6.02 9.63 0.29
C SER A 88 7.27 8.91 0.83
N LEU A 89 7.20 7.59 1.07
CA LEU A 89 8.37 6.76 1.39
C LEU A 89 8.88 5.95 0.17
N ASP A 90 8.29 6.17 -1.01
CA ASP A 90 8.69 5.54 -2.27
C ASP A 90 9.56 6.51 -3.08
N ALA A 91 10.71 6.04 -3.58
CA ALA A 91 11.68 6.90 -4.24
C ALA A 91 11.27 7.28 -5.66
N ASP A 92 10.55 6.40 -6.37
CA ASP A 92 10.14 6.59 -7.76
C ASP A 92 8.93 7.53 -7.85
N ILE A 93 7.95 7.35 -6.97
CA ILE A 93 6.81 8.27 -6.83
C ILE A 93 7.29 9.69 -6.47
N ILE A 94 8.28 9.82 -5.57
CA ILE A 94 8.86 11.11 -5.22
C ILE A 94 9.70 11.71 -6.36
N ALA A 95 10.45 10.91 -7.12
CA ALA A 95 11.20 11.38 -8.29
C ALA A 95 10.27 11.87 -9.42
N GLU A 96 9.18 11.14 -9.70
CA GLU A 96 8.11 11.55 -10.61
C GLU A 96 7.47 12.87 -10.14
N LYS A 97 7.12 12.98 -8.85
CA LYS A 97 6.52 14.20 -8.26
C LYS A 97 7.42 15.43 -8.39
N ILE A 98 8.73 15.28 -8.24
CA ILE A 98 9.70 16.37 -8.49
C ILE A 98 9.74 16.74 -9.98
N ALA A 99 9.68 15.75 -10.90
CA ALA A 99 9.69 15.99 -12.34
C ALA A 99 8.46 16.81 -12.77
N SER A 100 7.24 16.35 -12.47
CA SER A 100 6.00 17.06 -12.80
C SER A 100 5.94 18.46 -12.20
N TYR A 101 6.52 18.68 -11.01
CA TYR A 101 6.64 20.01 -10.42
C TYR A 101 7.65 20.93 -11.14
N LEU A 102 8.81 20.41 -11.58
CA LEU A 102 9.77 21.18 -12.36
C LEU A 102 9.22 21.53 -13.74
N GLU A 103 8.53 20.61 -14.40
CA GLU A 103 7.89 20.84 -15.71
C GLU A 103 6.76 21.86 -15.62
N ARG A 104 5.90 21.78 -14.59
CA ARG A 104 4.78 22.70 -14.39
C ARG A 104 5.19 24.09 -13.89
N PHE A 105 6.21 24.22 -13.04
CA PHE A 105 6.59 25.48 -12.40
C PHE A 105 7.93 26.07 -12.86
N GLY A 106 8.67 25.36 -13.72
CA GLY A 106 9.93 25.81 -14.32
C GLY A 106 11.13 25.79 -13.37
N THR A 107 12.31 26.07 -13.94
CA THR A 107 13.60 26.01 -13.24
C THR A 107 13.77 27.02 -12.11
N GLN A 108 12.91 28.04 -12.00
CA GLN A 108 13.03 29.10 -10.98
C GLN A 108 12.68 28.58 -9.57
N LYS A 109 11.61 27.77 -9.43
CA LYS A 109 11.08 27.33 -8.12
C LYS A 109 11.73 26.05 -7.58
N PHE A 110 12.82 25.57 -8.21
CA PHE A 110 13.47 24.30 -7.88
C PHE A 110 13.88 24.16 -6.40
N LYS A 111 14.34 25.24 -5.74
CA LYS A 111 14.66 25.23 -4.30
C LYS A 111 13.42 24.98 -3.44
N ALA A 112 12.33 25.70 -3.71
CA ALA A 112 11.07 25.55 -2.98
C ALA A 112 10.47 24.16 -3.18
N ILE A 113 10.57 23.59 -4.38
CA ILE A 113 10.18 22.21 -4.68
C ILE A 113 11.04 21.23 -3.86
N GLY A 114 12.37 21.37 -3.88
CA GLY A 114 13.30 20.51 -3.15
C GLY A 114 13.05 20.51 -1.63
N HIS A 115 12.88 21.69 -1.03
CA HIS A 115 12.56 21.82 0.40
C HIS A 115 11.16 21.31 0.73
N LYS A 116 10.12 21.58 -0.07
CA LYS A 116 8.76 21.06 0.16
C LYS A 116 8.74 19.53 0.18
N ILE A 117 9.36 18.90 -0.82
CA ILE A 117 9.42 17.43 -0.92
C ILE A 117 10.23 16.84 0.23
N MET A 118 11.34 17.47 0.61
CA MET A 118 12.12 17.08 1.78
C MET A 118 11.30 17.11 3.07
N THR A 119 10.55 18.19 3.35
CA THR A 119 9.65 18.26 4.51
C THR A 119 8.56 17.19 4.45
N GLU A 120 8.01 16.90 3.27
CA GLU A 120 6.99 15.86 3.08
C GLU A 120 7.52 14.45 3.40
N VAL A 121 8.71 14.10 2.89
CA VAL A 121 9.31 12.76 3.09
C VAL A 121 9.80 12.58 4.53
N MET A 122 10.37 13.61 5.16
CA MET A 122 10.70 13.57 6.59
C MET A 122 9.44 13.47 7.47
N GLY A 123 8.36 14.19 7.10
CA GLY A 123 7.07 14.12 7.79
C GLY A 123 6.38 12.76 7.66
N ALA A 124 6.68 12.00 6.59
CA ALA A 124 6.27 10.61 6.43
C ALA A 124 7.12 9.59 7.23
N GLY A 125 8.04 10.05 8.09
CA GLY A 125 8.83 9.20 8.98
C GLY A 125 10.11 8.62 8.36
N ALA A 126 10.62 9.17 7.24
CA ALA A 126 11.92 8.76 6.72
C ALA A 126 13.06 9.13 7.69
N LEU A 127 14.04 8.23 7.86
CA LEU A 127 15.25 8.51 8.64
C LEU A 127 16.11 9.60 7.99
N GLY A 128 16.08 9.69 6.66
CA GLY A 128 16.69 10.77 5.90
C GLY A 128 16.53 10.67 4.39
N ILE A 129 16.86 11.76 3.70
CA ILE A 129 16.69 11.97 2.27
C ILE A 129 17.88 12.72 1.66
N GLU A 130 18.30 12.31 0.45
CA GLU A 130 19.20 13.06 -0.43
C GLU A 130 18.55 13.21 -1.81
N ILE A 131 18.22 14.44 -2.19
CA ILE A 131 17.74 14.81 -3.54
C ILE A 131 18.89 15.52 -4.26
N LYS A 132 19.17 15.11 -5.50
CA LYS A 132 20.05 15.85 -6.42
C LYS A 132 19.30 16.24 -7.67
N ILE A 133 19.40 17.51 -8.05
CA ILE A 133 18.85 18.05 -9.30
C ILE A 133 20.03 18.54 -10.14
N SER A 134 20.27 17.91 -11.29
CA SER A 134 21.40 18.17 -12.17
C SER A 134 20.94 18.58 -13.57
N GLY A 135 21.35 19.76 -14.02
CA GLY A 135 21.00 20.29 -15.35
C GLY A 135 21.10 21.82 -15.41
N LYS A 136 20.45 22.44 -16.40
CA LYS A 136 20.42 23.90 -16.59
C LYS A 136 19.46 24.58 -15.60
N VAL A 137 19.81 24.56 -14.32
CA VAL A 137 18.96 25.01 -13.21
C VAL A 137 19.73 25.97 -12.29
N PRO A 138 19.27 27.23 -12.09
CA PRO A 138 18.32 27.99 -12.92
C PRO A 138 18.99 28.64 -14.14
N SER A 139 20.31 28.55 -14.28
CA SER A 139 21.12 29.23 -15.30
C SER A 139 21.32 28.38 -16.56
N SER A 140 21.74 29.01 -17.67
CA SER A 140 22.09 28.35 -18.94
C SER A 140 23.24 27.35 -18.82
N ARG A 141 24.20 27.60 -17.92
CA ARG A 141 25.28 26.65 -17.59
C ARG A 141 24.77 25.59 -16.61
N ALA A 142 24.98 24.32 -16.95
CA ALA A 142 24.57 23.20 -16.09
C ALA A 142 25.25 23.24 -14.71
N LYS A 143 24.47 22.92 -13.68
CA LYS A 143 24.90 22.80 -12.27
C LYS A 143 24.16 21.63 -11.61
N THR A 144 24.73 21.12 -10.51
CA THR A 144 24.10 20.10 -9.66
C THR A 144 23.83 20.69 -8.29
N TRP A 145 22.57 20.64 -7.85
CA TRP A 145 22.14 21.08 -6.53
C TRP A 145 21.82 19.86 -5.67
N ARG A 146 22.33 19.82 -4.43
CA ARG A 146 22.08 18.74 -3.46
C ARG A 146 21.27 19.29 -2.29
N PHE A 147 20.08 18.74 -2.09
CA PHE A 147 19.26 18.95 -0.91
C PHE A 147 19.33 17.67 -0.06
N TYR A 148 19.60 17.78 1.23
CA TYR A 148 19.74 16.63 2.13
C TYR A 148 19.22 16.97 3.54
N GLN A 149 18.59 16.01 4.21
CA GLN A 149 18.12 16.10 5.60
C GLN A 149 18.08 14.70 6.23
N GLY A 150 18.23 14.62 7.55
CA GLY A 150 18.23 13.36 8.29
C GLY A 150 19.49 12.51 8.06
N TYR A 151 19.40 11.23 8.43
CA TYR A 151 20.48 10.25 8.31
C TYR A 151 20.37 9.43 7.01
N LEU A 152 21.50 9.23 6.33
CA LEU A 152 21.56 8.44 5.09
C LEU A 152 22.90 7.72 4.96
N LYS A 153 22.92 6.40 5.20
CA LYS A 153 24.11 5.56 4.98
C LYS A 153 24.49 5.59 3.48
N LYS A 154 25.78 5.81 3.17
CA LYS A 154 26.26 5.95 1.77
C LYS A 154 27.08 4.76 1.28
N SER A 155 27.69 4.00 2.19
CA SER A 155 28.51 2.81 1.96
C SER A 155 27.93 1.58 2.69
N GLY A 156 28.50 0.39 2.41
CA GLY A 156 28.05 -0.89 2.98
C GLY A 156 26.76 -1.43 2.34
N ASP A 157 26.40 -2.67 2.69
CA ASP A 157 25.21 -3.35 2.14
C ASP A 157 23.92 -2.53 2.37
N VAL A 158 23.74 -1.97 3.57
CA VAL A 158 22.58 -1.13 3.94
C VAL A 158 22.31 0.02 2.95
N SER A 159 23.35 0.55 2.30
CA SER A 159 23.23 1.59 1.26
C SER A 159 22.59 1.06 -0.04
N VAL A 160 22.65 -0.24 -0.29
CA VAL A 160 22.11 -0.95 -1.46
C VAL A 160 20.78 -1.63 -1.15
N SER A 161 20.66 -2.29 0.02
CA SER A 161 19.48 -3.06 0.43
C SER A 161 18.41 -2.21 1.13
N GLY A 162 18.79 -1.32 2.04
CA GLY A 162 17.86 -0.50 2.83
C GLY A 162 17.48 0.84 2.19
N VAL A 163 18.44 1.54 1.57
CA VAL A 163 18.19 2.85 0.95
C VAL A 163 17.46 2.68 -0.39
N ARG A 164 16.21 3.15 -0.46
CA ARG A 164 15.41 3.25 -1.70
C ARG A 164 16.01 4.35 -2.58
N ARG A 165 16.20 4.07 -3.88
CA ARG A 165 16.87 4.97 -4.84
C ARG A 165 16.08 5.04 -6.15
N SER A 166 15.92 6.23 -6.70
CA SER A 166 15.32 6.44 -8.02
C SER A 166 16.08 7.49 -8.84
N HIS A 167 15.92 7.42 -10.16
CA HIS A 167 16.36 8.45 -11.10
C HIS A 167 15.29 8.69 -12.17
N LYS A 168 14.78 9.93 -12.25
CA LYS A 168 13.81 10.38 -13.25
C LYS A 168 14.38 11.57 -14.02
N GLN A 169 13.95 11.75 -15.27
CA GLN A 169 14.28 12.91 -16.10
C GLN A 169 13.06 13.82 -16.20
N ALA A 170 13.27 15.13 -16.17
CA ALA A 170 12.25 16.14 -16.43
C ALA A 170 12.55 16.87 -17.75
N GLN A 171 11.54 17.07 -18.58
CA GLN A 171 11.65 17.71 -19.89
C GLN A 171 11.21 19.18 -19.82
N LEU A 172 12.18 20.10 -19.71
CA LEU A 172 11.92 21.53 -19.65
C LEU A 172 12.28 22.24 -20.96
N LYS A 173 11.71 23.43 -21.18
CA LYS A 173 12.00 24.30 -22.35
C LYS A 173 13.49 24.64 -22.53
N THR A 174 14.31 24.53 -21.48
CA THR A 174 15.77 24.77 -21.52
C THR A 174 16.59 23.51 -21.85
N GLY A 175 15.95 22.34 -21.85
CA GLY A 175 16.53 21.01 -22.00
C GLY A 175 16.15 20.06 -20.84
N ILE A 176 16.74 18.87 -20.86
CA ILE A 176 16.52 17.83 -19.85
C ILE A 176 17.19 18.21 -18.52
N VAL A 177 16.53 17.89 -17.41
CA VAL A 177 17.08 17.94 -16.05
C VAL A 177 16.98 16.56 -15.41
N GLY A 178 18.09 16.03 -14.89
CA GLY A 178 18.13 14.78 -14.15
C GLY A 178 17.81 14.99 -12.68
N ILE A 179 17.01 14.09 -12.11
CA ILE A 179 16.59 14.08 -10.71
C ILE A 179 16.99 12.74 -10.10
N GLN A 180 17.87 12.74 -9.11
CA GLN A 180 18.19 11.56 -8.31
C GLN A 180 17.59 11.71 -6.92
N VAL A 181 16.88 10.67 -6.46
CA VAL A 181 16.26 10.61 -5.12
C VAL A 181 16.83 9.42 -4.37
N ARG A 182 17.19 9.63 -3.10
CA ARG A 182 17.56 8.57 -2.16
C ARG A 182 16.80 8.78 -0.86
N ILE A 183 16.07 7.77 -0.40
CA ILE A 183 15.29 7.79 0.84
C ILE A 183 15.74 6.61 1.71
N MET A 184 16.01 6.87 2.99
CA MET A 184 16.23 5.82 3.99
C MET A 184 14.92 5.64 4.79
N PRO A 185 14.16 4.55 4.57
CA PRO A 185 12.89 4.33 5.25
C PRO A 185 13.12 3.92 6.72
N PRO A 186 12.13 4.15 7.61
CA PRO A 186 12.23 3.82 9.04
C PRO A 186 12.49 2.33 9.31
N ASP A 187 12.06 1.46 8.41
CA ASP A 187 12.24 0.00 8.45
C ASP A 187 13.72 -0.44 8.48
N THR A 188 14.66 0.45 8.14
CA THR A 188 16.08 0.12 7.92
C THR A 188 16.88 0.06 9.22
N LYS A 189 16.87 -1.10 9.88
CA LYS A 189 17.78 -1.37 11.01
C LYS A 189 19.24 -1.22 10.59
N LEU A 190 20.03 -0.53 11.40
CA LEU A 190 21.48 -0.41 11.22
C LEU A 190 22.18 -1.55 11.98
N PRO A 191 23.29 -2.12 11.45
CA PRO A 191 24.09 -3.10 12.19
C PRO A 191 24.84 -2.47 13.38
N ASP A 192 24.95 -1.14 13.39
CA ASP A 192 25.61 -0.36 14.43
C ASP A 192 24.65 0.04 15.58
N ASP A 193 23.35 -0.29 15.47
CA ASP A 193 22.27 0.18 16.35
C ASP A 193 21.78 -0.95 17.26
N ILE A 194 22.23 -0.93 18.52
CA ILE A 194 22.02 -1.99 19.50
C ILE A 194 21.00 -1.53 20.56
N SER A 195 19.79 -2.06 20.48
CA SER A 195 18.75 -1.83 21.49
C SER A 195 19.04 -2.62 22.77
N VAL A 196 19.67 -1.98 23.77
CA VAL A 196 19.81 -2.53 25.12
C VAL A 196 18.47 -2.42 25.84
N LEU A 197 17.84 -3.57 26.13
CA LEU A 197 16.61 -3.64 26.93
C LEU A 197 16.93 -3.39 28.41
N SER A 198 16.05 -2.68 29.13
CA SER A 198 16.19 -2.55 30.58
C SER A 198 15.63 -3.78 31.31
N ALA A 199 16.09 -4.03 32.54
CA ALA A 199 15.70 -5.21 33.33
C ALA A 199 14.17 -5.30 33.57
N GLU A 200 13.47 -4.17 33.61
CA GLU A 200 12.00 -4.12 33.72
C GLU A 200 11.30 -4.67 32.46
N GLN A 201 11.93 -4.55 31.28
CA GLN A 201 11.41 -5.12 30.04
C GLN A 201 11.65 -6.63 29.95
N GLU A 202 12.78 -7.13 30.48
CA GLU A 202 12.99 -8.57 30.66
C GLU A 202 11.95 -9.18 31.63
N ALA A 203 11.70 -8.49 32.75
CA ALA A 203 10.73 -8.93 33.76
C ALA A 203 9.29 -8.98 33.22
N ALA A 204 8.95 -8.14 32.24
CA ALA A 204 7.65 -8.17 31.56
C ALA A 204 7.53 -9.26 30.48
N GLN A 205 8.64 -9.67 29.85
CA GLN A 205 8.63 -10.68 28.77
C GLN A 205 8.61 -12.12 29.30
N LYS A 206 9.36 -12.41 30.37
CA LYS A 206 9.44 -13.75 30.98
C LYS A 206 8.06 -14.40 31.30
N PRO A 207 7.11 -13.74 32.00
CA PRO A 207 5.79 -14.34 32.27
C PRO A 207 4.90 -14.50 31.03
N ALA A 208 5.15 -13.75 29.95
CA ALA A 208 4.42 -13.87 28.68
C ALA A 208 4.93 -15.03 27.80
N GLU A 209 6.14 -15.53 28.08
CA GLU A 209 6.74 -16.68 27.40
C GLU A 209 6.43 -17.99 28.13
N GLU A 210 6.50 -18.00 29.47
CA GLU A 210 6.09 -19.14 30.30
C GLU A 210 4.60 -19.51 30.12
N SER A 211 3.71 -18.52 30.05
CA SER A 211 2.28 -18.76 29.83
C SER A 211 1.99 -19.40 28.45
N ARG A 212 2.68 -18.95 27.40
CA ARG A 212 2.58 -19.55 26.06
C ARG A 212 3.19 -20.94 25.97
N ALA A 213 4.26 -21.20 26.71
CA ALA A 213 4.83 -22.54 26.82
C ALA A 213 3.86 -23.51 27.53
N ALA A 214 3.19 -23.07 28.59
CA ALA A 214 2.19 -23.86 29.31
C ALA A 214 0.97 -24.21 28.43
N GLU A 215 0.44 -23.25 27.66
CA GLU A 215 -0.64 -23.49 26.70
C GLU A 215 -0.23 -24.49 25.59
N ALA A 216 1.02 -24.38 25.09
CA ALA A 216 1.56 -25.30 24.09
C ALA A 216 1.73 -26.74 24.64
N GLU A 217 2.21 -26.91 25.87
CA GLU A 217 2.28 -28.23 26.51
C GLU A 217 0.91 -28.83 26.80
N ALA A 218 -0.08 -28.01 27.19
CA ALA A 218 -1.44 -28.47 27.42
C ALA A 218 -2.08 -28.99 26.12
N ALA A 219 -1.93 -28.24 25.02
CA ALA A 219 -2.41 -28.65 23.71
C ALA A 219 -1.71 -29.91 23.16
N ALA A 220 -0.44 -30.12 23.50
CA ALA A 220 0.29 -31.33 23.14
C ALA A 220 -0.24 -32.59 23.86
N LYS A 221 -0.54 -32.48 25.16
CA LYS A 221 -1.02 -33.59 26.00
C LYS A 221 -2.44 -34.03 25.62
N ASP A 222 -3.34 -33.08 25.37
CA ASP A 222 -4.71 -33.33 24.89
C ASP A 222 -4.75 -34.03 23.51
N ALA A 223 -3.74 -33.79 22.67
CA ALA A 223 -3.54 -34.44 21.37
C ALA A 223 -2.85 -35.83 21.43
N GLU A 224 -2.39 -36.25 22.61
CA GLU A 224 -1.78 -37.57 22.83
C GLU A 224 -2.75 -38.54 23.51
N GLU A 225 -3.57 -38.09 24.46
CA GLU A 225 -4.66 -38.91 25.04
C GLU A 225 -5.64 -39.39 23.95
N LYS A 226 -6.04 -38.50 23.03
CA LYS A 226 -6.92 -38.84 21.89
C LYS A 226 -6.33 -39.87 20.90
N LYS A 227 -5.06 -40.28 21.05
CA LYS A 227 -4.43 -41.32 20.22
C LYS A 227 -4.36 -42.70 20.89
N GLN A 228 -4.69 -42.82 22.18
CA GLN A 228 -4.58 -44.10 22.89
C GLN A 228 -5.89 -44.92 22.87
N ASP A 229 -7.05 -44.29 22.73
CA ASP A 229 -8.35 -44.99 22.78
C ASP A 229 -8.64 -45.87 21.54
N GLU A 230 -8.08 -45.55 20.36
CA GLU A 230 -8.35 -46.28 19.11
C GLU A 230 -7.71 -47.70 19.02
N LYS A 231 -7.01 -48.20 20.04
CA LYS A 231 -6.26 -49.48 19.97
C LYS A 231 -6.56 -50.51 21.07
N LYS A 232 -7.75 -51.12 21.00
CA LYS A 232 -7.94 -52.54 21.40
C LYS A 232 -8.83 -53.32 20.39
N PRO A 233 -8.56 -54.62 20.15
CA PRO A 233 -9.02 -55.29 18.92
C PRO A 233 -10.35 -56.04 19.03
N LYS A 234 -11.08 -56.11 17.91
CA LYS A 234 -12.31 -56.92 17.74
C LYS A 234 -11.99 -58.43 17.66
N ARG A 235 -12.79 -59.28 18.32
CA ARG A 235 -12.90 -60.72 18.03
C ARG A 235 -14.37 -61.14 17.85
N LYS A 236 -14.61 -62.24 17.13
CA LYS A 236 -15.86 -62.50 16.37
C LYS A 236 -16.79 -63.53 17.04
N ARG A 237 -18.11 -63.37 16.89
CA ARG A 237 -19.05 -64.39 16.35
C ARG A 237 -20.40 -63.77 15.94
N SER A 238 -21.31 -64.57 15.39
CA SER A 238 -22.37 -64.16 14.43
C SER A 238 -23.76 -64.81 14.76
N PRO A 239 -24.75 -64.92 13.84
CA PRO A 239 -25.71 -63.85 13.49
C PRO A 239 -27.21 -64.26 13.57
N SER A 240 -28.15 -63.31 13.67
CA SER A 240 -29.57 -63.59 13.32
C SER A 240 -30.39 -62.37 12.87
N LYS A 241 -31.42 -62.66 12.07
CA LYS A 241 -32.29 -61.79 11.27
C LYS A 241 -33.43 -61.07 12.04
N LYS A 242 -33.93 -60.01 11.37
CA LYS A 242 -35.37 -59.70 11.06
C LYS A 242 -36.11 -58.60 11.85
N ALA A 243 -36.64 -57.62 11.08
CA ALA A 243 -37.81 -56.73 11.31
C ALA A 243 -37.85 -55.86 12.60
N ALA A 244 -38.16 -54.55 12.59
CA ALA A 244 -39.29 -53.91 11.89
C ALA A 244 -39.15 -52.36 11.75
N LYS A 245 -40.10 -51.77 11.00
CA LYS A 245 -40.48 -50.33 10.89
C LYS A 245 -42.05 -50.33 10.84
N PRO A 246 -42.81 -49.22 10.95
CA PRO A 246 -42.44 -47.80 11.04
C PRO A 246 -43.33 -46.88 11.95
N ALA A 247 -43.12 -45.56 11.83
CA ALA A 247 -44.15 -44.49 11.68
C ALA A 247 -44.59 -43.60 12.88
N LYS A 248 -45.02 -42.38 12.48
CA LYS A 248 -45.61 -41.24 13.23
C LYS A 248 -44.64 -40.54 14.21
N ALA A 249 -44.38 -39.23 14.19
CA ALA A 249 -44.99 -38.02 13.57
C ALA A 249 -46.25 -37.46 14.25
N LYS A 250 -46.10 -36.28 14.89
CA LYS A 250 -47.11 -35.23 15.09
C LYS A 250 -46.47 -33.95 15.67
N GLU A 251 -46.80 -32.80 15.08
CA GLU A 251 -46.96 -31.53 15.82
C GLU A 251 -48.40 -31.48 16.40
N PRO A 252 -48.70 -30.57 17.34
CA PRO A 252 -49.16 -29.22 16.95
C PRO A 252 -48.55 -28.09 17.81
N GLY A 253 -48.75 -26.84 17.38
CA GLY A 253 -48.39 -25.63 18.15
C GLY A 253 -49.58 -24.67 18.36
N GLN A 254 -49.32 -23.56 19.05
CA GLN A 254 -50.10 -22.32 19.19
C GLN A 254 -49.07 -21.23 19.60
N GLU A 255 -48.88 -20.11 18.89
CA GLU A 255 -49.79 -18.96 18.70
C GLU A 255 -50.04 -18.11 19.95
N ALA A 256 -49.29 -17.00 20.09
CA ALA A 256 -49.71 -15.77 20.78
C ALA A 256 -48.73 -14.59 20.53
N GLN A 257 -49.10 -13.70 19.60
CA GLN A 257 -48.85 -12.25 19.68
C GLN A 257 -50.22 -11.57 19.54
N PRO A 258 -50.47 -10.44 20.21
CA PRO A 258 -50.32 -9.15 19.52
C PRO A 258 -49.83 -7.96 20.39
N ASP A 259 -49.27 -6.94 19.74
CA ASP A 259 -49.64 -5.49 19.72
C ASP A 259 -50.11 -4.76 21.02
N THR A 260 -49.83 -3.47 21.27
CA THR A 260 -49.01 -2.40 20.63
C THR A 260 -48.53 -1.42 21.75
N GLU A 261 -48.13 -0.13 21.65
CA GLU A 261 -48.14 0.93 20.61
C GLU A 261 -47.06 2.03 20.86
N GLY A 262 -47.23 3.23 20.29
CA GLY A 262 -46.36 4.41 20.47
C GLY A 262 -46.79 5.33 21.65
N GLY A 263 -46.42 6.62 21.69
CA GLY A 263 -45.65 7.45 20.75
C GLY A 263 -45.68 8.94 21.16
N GLN A 264 -45.19 9.84 20.30
CA GLN A 264 -45.24 11.34 20.43
C GLN A 264 -44.39 11.94 21.59
N GLN A 265 -43.32 12.69 21.28
CA GLN A 265 -43.27 14.14 20.95
C GLN A 265 -43.36 15.09 22.15
N LYS A 266 -42.41 16.05 22.20
CA LYS A 266 -42.63 17.39 22.77
C LYS A 266 -41.74 18.41 22.06
N GLU A 267 -42.20 19.65 21.98
CA GLU A 267 -41.70 20.67 21.04
C GLU A 267 -41.80 22.08 21.67
N GLN A 268 -41.07 23.05 21.11
CA GLN A 268 -41.27 24.51 21.25
C GLN A 268 -41.04 25.15 22.65
N PRO A 269 -40.96 26.51 22.77
CA PRO A 269 -41.09 27.55 21.74
C PRO A 269 -39.93 28.56 21.60
N LYS A 270 -40.08 29.32 20.50
CA LYS A 270 -39.45 30.56 20.02
C LYS A 270 -39.03 31.64 21.04
N GLU A 271 -38.13 32.52 20.59
CA GLU A 271 -38.36 33.97 20.62
C GLU A 271 -37.94 34.60 19.27
N GLU A 272 -38.51 35.75 18.89
CA GLU A 272 -38.28 36.50 17.64
C GLU A 272 -37.92 37.97 17.96
N VAL A 273 -37.94 38.88 16.97
CA VAL A 273 -37.69 40.34 17.09
C VAL A 273 -36.18 40.67 17.19
N LYS A 274 -35.61 41.63 16.44
CA LYS A 274 -36.18 42.80 15.73
C LYS A 274 -35.55 43.02 14.35
N THR A 275 -36.30 43.67 13.46
CA THR A 275 -35.78 44.32 12.25
C THR A 275 -34.96 45.57 12.61
N HIS A 276 -34.04 45.95 11.72
CA HIS A 276 -33.80 47.36 11.44
C HIS A 276 -33.29 47.56 10.02
N GLU A 277 -34.13 48.16 9.17
CA GLU A 277 -33.67 48.96 8.04
C GLU A 277 -33.09 50.27 8.58
N ASN A 278 -32.17 50.88 7.84
CA ASN A 278 -32.00 52.34 7.84
C ASN A 278 -31.37 52.80 6.53
N GLU A 279 -31.93 53.85 5.93
CA GLU A 279 -31.41 54.50 4.72
C GLU A 279 -30.58 55.76 5.09
N GLY A 280 -29.71 56.20 4.18
CA GLY A 280 -29.00 57.50 4.27
C GLY A 280 -27.81 57.56 5.24
N THR A 281 -26.93 58.57 5.17
CA THR A 281 -26.80 59.65 4.16
C THR A 281 -25.41 60.33 4.23
N GLU A 282 -25.01 60.98 3.12
CA GLU A 282 -24.12 62.18 3.04
C GLU A 282 -22.60 62.11 3.38
N GLY A 283 -21.84 63.03 2.76
CA GLY A 283 -20.40 63.35 3.00
C GLY A 283 -19.37 62.34 2.48
N ASN A 284 -18.43 62.63 1.57
CA ASN A 284 -17.98 63.85 0.88
C ASN A 284 -17.36 64.98 1.73
N GLU A 285 -16.16 64.73 2.27
CA GLU A 285 -15.09 65.68 2.64
C GLU A 285 -13.87 64.82 3.11
N GLN A 286 -12.59 65.05 2.78
CA GLN A 286 -11.92 66.06 1.93
C GLN A 286 -10.87 65.37 1.02
#